data_AF-A0A1I6E5A1-F1
#
_entry.id   AF-A0A1I6E5A1-F1
#
_cell.length_a   1.000
_cell.length_b   1.000
_cell.length_c   1.000
_cell.angle_alpha   90.00
_cell.angle_beta   90.00
_cell.angle_gamma   90.00
#
_symmetry.space_group_name_H-M   'P 1'
#
loop_
_entity.id
_entity.type
_entity.pdbx_description
1 polymer ?
#
loop_
_entity_poly.entity_id
_entity_poly.type
_entity_poly.pdbx_seq_one_letter_code
_entity_poly.pdbx_strand_id
1 'polypeptide(L)'
;MSNILQRHWLTTVRRDAPGAFLEARTVYCGTDCEVGAFLKVDPVSFTVIEATWENYSPPAANMDIVGLRGVQAYFDCGPALKEALAGMGEFPRSVFADTVRGVIQAETFLYTERGFASAVEYSNYWEKFYADSCRYYSNLHRVNRKWHEYAGHMRTSNLFNRFKAQSVYREVNDYRVCSQLSDSFHELNVEIVLDRQLVVTECRGTLLRVPDPVCQEAAVFLDQMVSRPASAQSKKQIAGLLGRGDGCVHLIDMVYEALESVTIAIEVIGII
;
A
#
# COMPACT_ATOMS: atom_id res chain seq x y z
N MET A 1 -14.17 15.44 20.32
CA MET A 1 -13.52 14.74 19.19
C MET A 1 -14.61 14.17 18.30
N SER A 2 -14.65 14.56 17.04
CA SER A 2 -15.61 14.04 16.04
C SER A 2 -14.83 13.30 14.96
N ASN A 3 -15.22 12.07 14.62
CA ASN A 3 -14.71 11.42 13.41
C ASN A 3 -15.36 12.09 12.20
N ILE A 4 -14.55 12.53 11.24
CA ILE A 4 -14.99 13.32 10.09
C ILE A 4 -14.65 12.67 8.74
N LEU A 5 -13.83 11.63 8.74
CA LEU A 5 -13.53 10.84 7.54
C LEU A 5 -13.04 9.45 7.96
N GLN A 6 -13.61 8.42 7.34
CA GLN A 6 -13.11 7.06 7.40
C GLN A 6 -12.84 6.52 6.01
N ARG A 7 -11.75 5.76 5.89
CA ARG A 7 -11.31 5.14 4.64
C ARG A 7 -10.74 3.77 4.95
N HIS A 8 -11.23 2.75 4.27
CA HIS A 8 -10.79 1.37 4.46
C HIS A 8 -10.45 0.75 3.11
N TRP A 9 -9.36 -0.01 3.06
CA TRP A 9 -9.00 -0.84 1.93
C TRP A 9 -8.81 -2.27 2.40
N LEU A 10 -9.39 -3.20 1.64
CA LEU A 10 -9.13 -4.62 1.73
C LEU A 10 -8.55 -5.09 0.39
N THR A 11 -7.27 -5.46 0.39
CA THR A 11 -6.64 -6.11 -0.75
C THR A 11 -6.51 -7.61 -0.49
N THR A 12 -6.94 -8.42 -1.44
CA THR A 12 -6.79 -9.88 -1.40
C THR A 12 -6.24 -10.39 -2.73
N VAL A 13 -5.37 -11.39 -2.68
CA VAL A 13 -4.96 -12.15 -3.86
C VAL A 13 -5.21 -13.62 -3.60
N ARG A 14 -6.04 -14.22 -4.44
CA ARG A 14 -6.49 -15.61 -4.30
C ARG A 14 -6.34 -16.36 -5.62
N ARG A 15 -6.39 -17.67 -5.54
CA ARG A 15 -6.59 -18.58 -6.67
C ARG A 15 -7.35 -19.82 -6.18
N ASP A 16 -8.05 -20.48 -7.10
CA ASP A 16 -8.83 -21.67 -6.77
C ASP A 16 -7.96 -22.92 -6.64
N ALA A 17 -6.91 -23.03 -7.45
CA ALA A 17 -5.97 -24.14 -7.47
C ALA A 17 -4.58 -23.69 -7.96
N PRO A 18 -3.51 -24.43 -7.66
CA PRO A 18 -2.20 -24.21 -8.28
C PRO A 18 -2.28 -24.14 -9.82
N GLY A 19 -1.61 -23.16 -10.41
CA GLY A 19 -1.65 -22.89 -11.86
C GLY A 19 -2.91 -22.19 -12.38
N ALA A 20 -3.96 -22.00 -11.57
CA ALA A 20 -5.09 -21.18 -11.95
C ALA A 20 -4.72 -19.69 -11.97
N PHE A 21 -5.49 -18.89 -12.71
CA PHE A 21 -5.36 -17.44 -12.69
C PHE A 21 -5.47 -16.88 -11.28
N LEU A 22 -4.68 -15.85 -11.00
CA LEU A 22 -4.80 -15.10 -9.77
C LEU A 22 -5.99 -14.15 -9.88
N GLU A 23 -6.80 -14.11 -8.84
CA GLU A 23 -7.82 -13.10 -8.62
C GLU A 23 -7.31 -12.13 -7.57
N ALA A 24 -6.87 -10.96 -8.02
CA ALA A 24 -6.43 -9.87 -7.17
C ALA A 24 -7.55 -8.82 -7.11
N ARG A 25 -7.95 -8.43 -5.90
CA ARG A 25 -8.96 -7.41 -5.68
C ARG A 25 -8.54 -6.46 -4.59
N THR A 26 -8.75 -5.16 -4.79
CA THR A 26 -8.77 -4.17 -3.70
C THR A 26 -10.15 -3.55 -3.63
N VAL A 27 -10.82 -3.67 -2.49
CA VAL A 27 -12.07 -2.97 -2.20
C VAL A 27 -11.74 -1.78 -1.32
N TYR A 28 -12.20 -0.60 -1.73
CA TYR A 28 -12.24 0.61 -0.94
C TYR A 28 -13.65 0.83 -0.40
N CYS A 29 -13.76 1.09 0.89
CA CYS A 29 -14.98 1.53 1.54
C CYS A 29 -14.65 2.74 2.41
N GLY A 30 -15.14 3.91 2.02
CA GLY A 30 -14.93 5.17 2.72
C GLY A 30 -16.22 5.94 2.94
N THR A 31 -16.12 7.07 3.63
CA THR A 31 -17.23 8.00 3.84
C THR A 31 -17.75 8.59 2.52
N ASP A 32 -16.90 8.68 1.50
CA ASP A 32 -17.14 9.31 0.21
C ASP A 32 -17.69 8.34 -0.85
N CYS A 33 -17.22 7.10 -0.88
CA CYS A 33 -17.68 6.08 -1.83
C CYS A 33 -17.30 4.66 -1.41
N GLU A 34 -17.87 3.69 -2.13
CA GLU A 34 -17.52 2.28 -2.05
C GLU A 34 -17.25 1.75 -3.46
N VAL A 35 -16.01 1.32 -3.71
CA VAL A 35 -15.51 0.92 -5.03
C VAL A 35 -14.50 -0.22 -4.93
N GLY A 36 -14.23 -0.89 -6.04
CA GLY A 36 -13.29 -2.00 -6.13
C GLY A 36 -12.47 -1.95 -7.42
N ALA A 37 -11.23 -2.42 -7.34
CA ALA A 37 -10.43 -2.77 -8.51
C ALA A 37 -10.22 -4.28 -8.50
N PHE A 38 -10.59 -4.94 -9.59
CA PHE A 38 -10.40 -6.37 -9.80
C PHE A 38 -9.43 -6.59 -10.96
N LEU A 39 -8.48 -7.51 -10.76
CA LEU A 39 -7.55 -8.00 -11.78
C LEU A 39 -7.56 -9.53 -11.76
N LYS A 40 -7.72 -10.12 -12.94
CA LYS A 40 -7.43 -11.53 -13.19
C LYS A 40 -6.08 -11.62 -13.88
N VAL A 41 -5.14 -12.36 -13.31
CA VAL A 41 -3.73 -12.30 -13.69
C VAL A 41 -3.17 -13.70 -13.93
N ASP A 42 -2.40 -13.86 -15.01
CA ASP A 42 -1.62 -15.07 -15.28
C ASP A 42 -0.51 -15.25 -14.21
N PRO A 43 -0.45 -16.39 -13.50
CA PRO A 43 0.46 -16.53 -12.36
C PRO A 43 1.94 -16.65 -12.75
N VAL A 44 2.25 -16.95 -14.01
CA VAL A 44 3.62 -17.14 -14.51
C VAL A 44 4.22 -15.82 -14.99
N SER A 45 3.50 -15.12 -15.87
CA SER A 45 3.95 -13.87 -16.49
C SER A 45 3.52 -12.62 -15.74
N PHE A 46 2.56 -12.74 -14.83
CA PHE A 46 1.83 -11.62 -14.22
C PHE A 46 1.09 -10.74 -15.23
N THR A 47 0.78 -11.26 -16.41
CA THR A 47 -0.03 -10.56 -17.41
C THR A 47 -1.48 -10.47 -16.97
N VAL A 48 -2.05 -9.29 -17.04
CA VAL A 48 -3.47 -9.05 -16.76
C VAL A 48 -4.33 -9.60 -17.91
N ILE A 49 -5.25 -10.49 -17.58
CA ILE A 49 -6.21 -11.11 -18.49
C ILE A 49 -7.53 -10.34 -18.49
N GLU A 50 -7.99 -9.95 -17.30
CA GLU A 50 -9.21 -9.17 -17.10
C GLU A 50 -8.93 -8.08 -16.06
N ALA A 51 -9.52 -6.91 -16.26
CA ALA A 51 -9.44 -5.79 -15.34
C ALA A 51 -10.79 -5.06 -15.29
N THR A 52 -11.31 -4.85 -14.08
CA THR A 52 -12.62 -4.27 -13.87
C THR A 52 -12.57 -3.25 -12.73
N TRP A 53 -13.19 -2.09 -12.96
CA TRP A 53 -13.56 -1.14 -11.92
C TRP A 53 -14.98 -1.44 -11.46
N GLU A 54 -15.16 -1.69 -10.17
CA GLU A 54 -16.43 -2.07 -9.56
C GLU A 54 -16.92 -0.88 -8.73
N ASN A 55 -18.00 -0.20 -9.11
CA ASN A 55 -18.64 0.84 -8.29
C ASN A 55 -19.82 0.24 -7.55
N TYR A 56 -19.77 0.25 -6.22
CA TYR A 56 -20.82 -0.30 -5.36
C TYR A 56 -21.78 0.78 -4.84
N SER A 57 -21.37 2.05 -4.87
CA SER A 57 -22.23 3.19 -4.53
C SER A 57 -23.26 3.49 -5.62
N PRO A 58 -24.50 3.89 -5.30
CA PRO A 58 -25.51 4.23 -6.31
C PRO A 58 -25.06 5.39 -7.24
N PRO A 59 -25.23 5.27 -8.57
CA PRO A 59 -25.66 4.08 -9.29
C PRO A 59 -24.53 3.03 -9.37
N ALA A 60 -24.78 1.84 -8.83
CA ALA A 60 -23.82 0.75 -8.87
C ALA A 60 -23.58 0.31 -10.32
N ALA A 61 -22.31 0.16 -10.69
CA ALA A 61 -21.92 -0.15 -12.06
C ALA A 61 -20.53 -0.77 -12.10
N ASN A 62 -20.31 -1.69 -13.04
CA ASN A 62 -18.99 -2.24 -13.31
C ASN A 62 -18.52 -1.76 -14.68
N MET A 63 -17.23 -1.49 -14.79
CA MET A 63 -16.61 -1.01 -16.02
C MET A 63 -15.34 -1.80 -16.32
N ASP A 64 -15.28 -2.39 -17.51
CA ASP A 64 -14.08 -3.06 -18.02
C ASP A 64 -12.99 -2.03 -18.32
N ILE A 65 -11.79 -2.26 -17.76
CA ILE A 65 -10.61 -1.43 -18.04
C ILE A 65 -9.78 -2.15 -19.10
N VAL A 66 -10.27 -2.12 -20.35
CA VAL A 66 -9.67 -2.86 -21.48
C VAL A 66 -8.20 -2.51 -21.69
N GLY A 67 -7.80 -1.26 -21.43
CA GLY A 67 -6.42 -0.79 -21.58
C GLY A 67 -5.40 -1.47 -20.64
N LEU A 68 -5.85 -2.24 -19.65
CA LEU A 68 -4.96 -3.03 -18.79
C LEU A 68 -4.77 -4.48 -19.27
N ARG A 69 -5.58 -4.98 -20.22
CA ARG A 69 -5.39 -6.34 -20.74
C ARG A 69 -4.04 -6.45 -21.46
N GLY A 70 -3.25 -7.46 -21.12
CA GLY A 70 -1.89 -7.64 -21.65
C GLY A 70 -0.80 -6.86 -20.91
N VAL A 71 -1.16 -5.97 -19.97
CA VAL A 71 -0.18 -5.28 -19.12
C VAL A 71 0.33 -6.22 -18.03
N GLN A 72 1.62 -6.14 -17.71
CA GLN A 72 2.17 -6.88 -16.58
C GLN A 72 1.83 -6.18 -15.26
N ALA A 73 1.15 -6.87 -14.35
CA ALA A 73 0.85 -6.40 -12.99
C ALA A 73 2.10 -6.51 -12.08
N TYR A 74 3.10 -5.68 -12.35
CA TYR A 74 4.38 -5.65 -11.64
C TYR A 74 4.96 -4.22 -11.50
N PHE A 75 6.21 -4.05 -11.05
CA PHE A 75 6.78 -2.75 -10.66
C PHE A 75 6.67 -1.62 -11.70
N ASP A 76 6.79 -1.93 -12.99
CA ASP A 76 6.80 -0.93 -14.06
C ASP A 76 5.41 -0.68 -14.68
N CYS A 77 4.33 -1.14 -14.05
CA CYS A 77 2.97 -0.94 -14.56
C CYS A 77 2.47 0.52 -14.45
N GLY A 78 3.17 1.40 -13.74
CA GLY A 78 2.72 2.76 -13.44
C GLY A 78 2.29 3.60 -14.64
N PRO A 79 3.10 3.70 -15.72
CA PRO A 79 2.71 4.38 -16.95
C PRO A 79 1.46 3.78 -17.60
N ALA A 80 1.37 2.46 -17.67
CA ALA A 80 0.22 1.76 -18.26
C ALA A 80 -1.06 1.98 -17.42
N LEU A 81 -0.97 1.94 -16.09
CA LEU A 81 -2.06 2.31 -15.19
C LEU A 81 -2.52 3.76 -15.43
N LYS A 82 -1.57 4.69 -15.62
CA LYS A 82 -1.88 6.09 -15.87
C LYS A 82 -2.60 6.28 -17.22
N GLU A 83 -2.15 5.59 -18.26
CA GLU A 83 -2.75 5.65 -19.59
C GLU A 83 -4.16 5.04 -19.59
N ALA A 84 -4.30 3.81 -19.09
CA ALA A 84 -5.58 3.08 -19.09
C ALA A 84 -6.67 3.76 -18.23
N LEU A 85 -6.28 4.54 -17.21
CA LEU A 85 -7.20 5.19 -16.27
C LEU A 85 -7.21 6.73 -16.42
N ALA A 86 -6.65 7.28 -17.50
CA ALA A 86 -6.50 8.73 -17.67
C ALA A 86 -7.83 9.50 -17.52
N GLY A 87 -8.94 8.92 -17.96
CA GLY A 87 -10.28 9.52 -17.86
C GLY A 87 -10.97 9.38 -16.49
N MET A 88 -10.37 8.65 -15.55
CA MET A 88 -10.99 8.32 -14.25
C MET A 88 -10.37 9.06 -13.06
N GLY A 89 -9.23 9.73 -13.27
CA GLY A 89 -8.51 10.47 -12.22
C GLY A 89 -7.55 9.62 -11.39
N GLU A 90 -6.98 10.25 -10.35
CA GLU A 90 -5.91 9.65 -9.55
C GLU A 90 -6.38 8.58 -8.56
N PHE A 91 -7.58 8.73 -8.01
CA PHE A 91 -8.07 7.81 -6.99
C PHE A 91 -8.30 6.38 -7.52
N PRO A 92 -9.00 6.13 -8.64
CA PRO A 92 -9.10 4.78 -9.20
C PRO A 92 -7.73 4.18 -9.54
N ARG A 93 -6.79 5.00 -10.03
CA ARG A 93 -5.41 4.59 -10.29
C ARG A 93 -4.68 4.12 -9.03
N SER A 94 -4.90 4.77 -7.88
CA SER A 94 -4.27 4.35 -6.62
C SER A 94 -4.84 3.01 -6.12
N VAL A 95 -6.14 2.76 -6.30
CA VAL A 95 -6.78 1.47 -5.95
C VAL A 95 -6.29 0.32 -6.84
N PHE A 96 -6.12 0.55 -8.14
CA PHE A 96 -5.46 -0.43 -9.02
C PHE A 96 -3.99 -0.66 -8.64
N ALA A 97 -3.25 0.40 -8.28
CA ALA A 97 -1.87 0.26 -7.82
C ALA A 97 -1.77 -0.57 -6.54
N ASP A 98 -2.70 -0.41 -5.58
CA ASP A 98 -2.77 -1.28 -4.39
C ASP A 98 -3.09 -2.74 -4.75
N THR A 99 -3.93 -2.96 -5.76
CA THR A 99 -4.22 -4.31 -6.27
C THR A 99 -2.98 -4.96 -6.88
N VAL A 100 -2.21 -4.22 -7.69
CA VAL A 100 -0.93 -4.70 -8.25
C VAL A 100 0.10 -4.97 -7.15
N ARG A 101 0.19 -4.12 -6.11
CA ARG A 101 1.05 -4.40 -4.95
C ARG A 101 0.66 -5.73 -4.28
N GLY A 102 -0.63 -6.05 -4.23
CA GLY A 102 -1.10 -7.36 -3.77
C GLY A 102 -0.53 -8.50 -4.61
N VAL A 103 -0.57 -8.39 -5.95
CA VAL A 103 -0.01 -9.39 -6.88
C VAL A 103 1.49 -9.58 -6.64
N ILE A 104 2.24 -8.48 -6.53
CA ILE A 104 3.68 -8.50 -6.24
C ILE A 104 3.96 -9.24 -4.92
N GLN A 105 3.19 -8.97 -3.86
CA GLN A 105 3.37 -9.62 -2.56
C GLN A 105 2.99 -11.11 -2.61
N ALA A 106 1.98 -11.48 -3.39
CA ALA A 106 1.58 -12.88 -3.59
C ALA A 106 2.65 -13.71 -4.29
N GLU A 107 3.59 -13.08 -5.01
CA GLU A 107 4.72 -13.75 -5.66
C GLU A 107 5.54 -14.61 -4.69
N THR A 108 5.59 -14.23 -3.42
CA THR A 108 6.26 -14.99 -2.36
C THR A 108 5.78 -16.44 -2.28
N PHE A 109 4.54 -16.73 -2.69
CA PHE A 109 3.96 -18.08 -2.70
C PHE A 109 3.88 -18.70 -4.10
N LEU A 110 4.35 -17.98 -5.12
CA LEU A 110 4.34 -18.37 -6.52
C LEU A 110 5.75 -18.55 -7.08
N TYR A 111 6.78 -18.50 -6.25
CA TYR A 111 8.18 -18.45 -6.72
C TYR A 111 8.53 -19.59 -7.68
N THR A 112 7.98 -20.80 -7.50
CA THR A 112 8.21 -21.92 -8.42
C THR A 112 7.61 -21.67 -9.80
N GLU A 113 6.40 -21.12 -9.85
CA GLU A 113 5.72 -20.75 -11.10
C GLU A 113 6.41 -19.57 -11.78
N ARG A 114 7.11 -18.75 -11.00
CA ARG A 114 7.98 -17.66 -11.46
C ARG A 114 9.39 -18.11 -11.85
N GLY A 115 9.67 -19.41 -11.81
CA GLY A 115 10.92 -20.00 -12.31
C GLY A 115 12.04 -20.14 -11.28
N PHE A 116 11.79 -19.87 -10.00
CA PHE A 116 12.76 -20.10 -8.93
C PHE A 116 12.68 -21.55 -8.43
N ALA A 117 13.81 -22.23 -8.27
CA ALA A 117 13.86 -23.62 -7.81
C ALA A 117 13.54 -23.76 -6.30
N SER A 118 13.68 -22.68 -5.52
CA SER A 118 13.42 -22.71 -4.08
C SER A 118 13.08 -21.32 -3.52
N ALA A 119 12.47 -21.29 -2.33
CA ALA A 119 12.23 -20.06 -1.58
C ALA A 119 13.54 -19.32 -1.23
N VAL A 120 14.64 -20.07 -1.02
CA VAL A 120 15.98 -19.49 -0.78
C VAL A 120 16.47 -18.74 -2.01
N GLU A 121 16.35 -19.34 -3.19
CA GLU A 121 16.73 -18.69 -4.44
C GLU A 121 15.91 -17.43 -4.71
N TYR A 122 14.59 -17.52 -4.51
CA TYR A 122 13.69 -16.36 -4.56
C TYR A 122 14.12 -15.25 -3.59
N SER A 123 14.39 -15.60 -2.33
CA SER A 123 14.88 -14.66 -1.32
C SER A 123 16.17 -13.97 -1.76
N ASN A 124 17.13 -14.73 -2.30
CA ASN A 124 18.41 -14.20 -2.78
C ASN A 124 18.24 -13.29 -4.01
N TYR A 125 17.29 -13.58 -4.89
CA TYR A 125 16.94 -12.71 -6.00
C TYR A 125 16.40 -11.37 -5.48
N TRP A 126 15.46 -11.39 -4.54
CA TRP A 126 14.87 -10.17 -3.96
C TRP A 126 15.88 -9.32 -3.21
N GLU A 127 16.87 -9.92 -2.54
CA GLU A 127 17.97 -9.17 -1.92
C GLU A 127 18.75 -8.31 -2.91
N LYS A 128 18.89 -8.77 -4.16
CA LYS A 128 19.56 -8.01 -5.23
C LYS A 128 18.62 -7.06 -5.92
N PHE A 129 17.43 -7.55 -6.29
CA PHE A 129 16.44 -6.78 -7.05
C PHE A 129 15.91 -5.58 -6.26
N TYR A 130 15.80 -5.72 -4.94
CA TYR A 130 15.25 -4.73 -4.03
C TYR A 130 16.31 -4.06 -3.15
N ALA A 131 17.60 -4.22 -3.48
CA ALA A 131 18.69 -3.57 -2.76
C ALA A 131 18.45 -2.05 -2.63
N ASP A 132 18.76 -1.52 -1.45
CA ASP A 132 18.64 -0.09 -1.13
C ASP A 132 17.21 0.52 -1.24
N SER A 133 16.17 -0.32 -1.32
CA SER A 133 14.78 0.14 -1.49
C SER A 133 14.05 0.44 -0.18
N CYS A 134 14.45 -0.21 0.92
CA CYS A 134 13.84 -0.07 2.23
C CYS A 134 14.81 -0.48 3.35
N ARG A 135 14.48 -0.12 4.59
CA ARG A 135 15.28 -0.39 5.79
C ARG A 135 15.83 -1.81 5.83
N TYR A 136 15.02 -2.82 5.51
CA TYR A 136 15.44 -4.22 5.46
C TYR A 136 16.51 -4.46 4.38
N TYR A 137 16.20 -4.12 3.13
CA TYR A 137 17.08 -4.41 1.99
C TYR A 137 18.32 -3.50 1.91
N SER A 138 18.31 -2.36 2.60
CA SER A 138 19.48 -1.48 2.78
C SER A 138 20.41 -1.95 3.90
N ASN A 139 19.94 -2.87 4.76
CA ASN A 139 20.66 -3.32 5.95
C ASN A 139 20.78 -4.85 6.00
N LEU A 140 20.90 -5.53 4.85
CA LEU A 140 21.03 -6.99 4.77
C LEU A 140 22.21 -7.59 5.55
N HIS A 141 23.22 -6.78 5.89
CA HIS A 141 24.34 -7.18 6.75
C HIS A 141 24.00 -7.20 8.25
N ARG A 142 22.84 -6.67 8.64
CA ARG A 142 22.34 -6.55 10.04
C ARG A 142 21.09 -7.38 10.31
N VAL A 143 20.43 -7.90 9.27
CA VAL A 143 19.22 -8.71 9.44
C VAL A 143 19.57 -10.05 10.10
N ASN A 144 18.71 -10.48 11.02
CA ASN A 144 18.84 -11.75 11.74
C ASN A 144 18.11 -12.90 11.03
N ARG A 145 17.18 -12.57 10.14
CA ARG A 145 16.33 -13.52 9.43
C ARG A 145 16.12 -13.10 7.99
N LYS A 146 16.19 -14.06 7.07
CA LYS A 146 15.97 -13.90 5.64
C LYS A 146 14.48 -13.92 5.30
N TRP A 147 14.11 -13.40 4.11
CA TRP A 147 12.71 -13.28 3.71
C TRP A 147 11.97 -14.63 3.70
N HIS A 148 12.59 -15.67 3.12
CA HIS A 148 11.97 -17.01 3.06
C HIS A 148 11.72 -17.63 4.44
N GLU A 149 12.54 -17.31 5.44
CA GLU A 149 12.35 -17.75 6.82
C GLU A 149 11.21 -16.96 7.50
N TYR A 150 11.02 -15.69 7.12
CA TYR A 150 9.97 -14.85 7.66
C TYR A 150 8.59 -15.11 7.06
N ALA A 151 8.52 -15.17 5.72
CA ALA A 151 7.27 -15.40 4.99
C ALA A 151 6.59 -16.71 5.40
N GLY A 152 7.39 -17.66 5.89
CA GLY A 152 6.92 -18.84 6.59
C GLY A 152 6.42 -19.91 5.63
N HIS A 153 5.24 -20.46 5.92
CA HIS A 153 4.71 -21.62 5.23
C HIS A 153 4.09 -21.25 3.88
N MET A 154 4.12 -22.21 2.95
CA MET A 154 3.50 -22.07 1.64
C MET A 154 1.98 -21.92 1.74
N ARG A 155 1.44 -21.01 0.91
CA ARG A 155 0.00 -20.82 0.72
C ARG A 155 -0.38 -21.26 -0.68
N THR A 156 -1.54 -21.89 -0.83
CA THR A 156 -1.98 -22.45 -2.12
C THR A 156 -3.22 -21.76 -2.71
N SER A 157 -4.10 -21.23 -1.86
CA SER A 157 -5.36 -20.60 -2.29
C SER A 157 -5.39 -19.10 -1.99
N ASN A 158 -5.42 -18.71 -0.71
CA ASN A 158 -5.30 -17.32 -0.29
C ASN A 158 -3.83 -16.95 -0.15
N LEU A 159 -3.29 -16.23 -1.13
CA LEU A 159 -1.87 -15.94 -1.23
C LEU A 159 -1.53 -14.69 -0.42
N PHE A 160 -2.34 -13.64 -0.51
CA PHE A 160 -2.04 -12.38 0.17
C PHE A 160 -3.31 -11.68 0.65
N ASN A 161 -3.21 -11.05 1.82
CA ASN A 161 -4.23 -10.16 2.36
C ASN A 161 -3.55 -8.93 2.93
N ARG A 162 -4.19 -7.77 2.74
CA ARG A 162 -3.83 -6.48 3.33
C ARG A 162 -5.08 -5.73 3.72
N PHE A 163 -5.06 -5.19 4.92
CA PHE A 163 -6.03 -4.27 5.47
C PHE A 163 -5.33 -2.93 5.66
N LYS A 164 -5.91 -1.87 5.12
CA LYS A 164 -5.46 -0.49 5.36
C LYS A 164 -6.65 0.30 5.88
N ALA A 165 -6.44 1.14 6.88
CA ALA A 165 -7.51 1.97 7.42
C ALA A 165 -6.96 3.34 7.78
N GLN A 166 -7.77 4.36 7.53
CA GLN A 166 -7.48 5.74 7.91
C GLN A 166 -8.71 6.36 8.56
N SER A 167 -8.50 7.09 9.64
CA SER A 167 -9.54 7.85 10.31
C SER A 167 -9.03 9.24 10.62
N VAL A 168 -9.79 10.26 10.22
CA VAL A 168 -9.51 11.66 10.53
C VAL A 168 -10.50 12.13 11.58
N TYR A 169 -9.99 12.70 12.65
CA TYR A 169 -10.75 13.25 13.74
C TYR A 169 -10.53 14.76 13.83
N ARG A 170 -11.63 15.49 14.00
CA ARG A 170 -11.61 16.89 14.40
C ARG A 170 -11.66 16.99 15.91
N GLU A 171 -10.65 17.65 16.47
CA GLU A 171 -10.59 18.03 17.87
C GLU A 171 -10.86 19.55 17.99
N VAL A 172 -10.77 20.11 19.20
CA VAL A 172 -11.19 21.51 19.43
C VAL A 172 -10.25 22.48 18.70
N ASN A 173 -8.95 22.19 18.67
CA ASN A 173 -7.93 23.10 18.14
C ASN A 173 -7.02 22.45 17.08
N ASP A 174 -7.33 21.23 16.69
CA ASP A 174 -6.42 20.33 16.02
C ASP A 174 -7.18 19.25 15.23
N TYR A 175 -6.42 18.57 14.39
CA TYR A 175 -6.83 17.39 13.65
C TYR A 175 -5.94 16.23 14.06
N ARG A 176 -6.53 15.04 14.18
CA ARG A 176 -5.79 13.80 14.44
C ARG A 176 -6.08 12.80 13.32
N VAL A 177 -5.03 12.20 12.78
CA VAL A 177 -5.13 11.15 11.77
C VAL A 177 -4.54 9.89 12.32
N CYS A 178 -5.30 8.80 12.25
CA CYS A 178 -4.81 7.47 12.55
C CYS A 178 -4.76 6.69 11.23
N SER A 179 -3.57 6.24 10.84
CA SER A 179 -3.32 5.39 9.68
C SER A 179 -2.83 4.03 10.14
N GLN A 180 -3.41 2.96 9.61
CA GLN A 180 -3.13 1.59 10.00
C GLN A 180 -2.93 0.73 8.75
N LEU A 181 -1.95 -0.17 8.82
CA LEU A 181 -1.72 -1.20 7.81
C LEU A 181 -1.47 -2.52 8.52
N SER A 182 -2.22 -3.55 8.16
CA SER A 182 -1.96 -4.92 8.58
C SER A 182 -2.09 -5.83 7.36
N ASP A 183 -0.99 -6.44 6.95
CA ASP A 183 -0.97 -7.39 5.85
C ASP A 183 -0.37 -8.74 6.28
N SER A 184 -0.11 -9.61 5.31
CA SER A 184 0.44 -10.94 5.60
C SER A 184 1.81 -10.89 6.29
N PHE A 185 2.55 -9.79 6.15
CA PHE A 185 3.95 -9.65 6.51
C PHE A 185 4.23 -8.42 7.38
N HIS A 186 3.33 -7.44 7.45
CA HIS A 186 3.54 -6.18 8.12
C HIS A 186 2.33 -5.83 9.00
N GLU A 187 2.60 -5.21 10.14
CA GLU A 187 1.57 -4.58 10.97
C GLU A 187 2.14 -3.30 11.55
N LEU A 188 1.54 -2.18 11.17
CA LEU A 188 2.07 -0.83 11.33
C LEU A 188 0.93 0.11 11.70
N ASN A 189 1.23 1.10 12.53
CA ASN A 189 0.36 2.26 12.71
C ASN A 189 1.17 3.56 12.65
N VAL A 190 0.51 4.62 12.23
CA VAL A 190 0.99 6.00 12.29
C VAL A 190 -0.13 6.86 12.82
N GLU A 191 0.19 7.73 13.76
CA GLU A 191 -0.70 8.78 14.23
C GLU A 191 -0.03 10.14 14.00
N ILE A 192 -0.79 11.07 13.42
CA ILE A 192 -0.36 12.43 13.11
C ILE A 192 -1.34 13.41 13.75
N VAL A 193 -0.83 14.37 14.51
CA VAL A 193 -1.59 15.50 15.03
C VAL A 193 -1.19 16.75 14.26
N LEU A 194 -2.18 17.54 13.84
CA LEU A 194 -1.99 18.78 13.09
C LEU A 194 -2.74 19.92 13.77
N ASP A 195 -2.16 21.12 13.73
CA ASP A 195 -2.85 22.33 14.17
C ASP A 195 -3.91 22.80 13.13
N ARG A 196 -4.56 23.94 13.41
CA ARG A 196 -5.56 24.53 12.50
C ARG A 196 -4.99 25.02 11.19
N GLN A 197 -3.67 25.22 11.09
CA GLN A 197 -2.95 25.59 9.88
C GLN A 197 -2.48 24.36 9.10
N LEU A 198 -2.89 23.15 9.54
CA LEU A 198 -2.49 21.87 8.97
C LEU A 198 -0.98 21.66 9.01
N VAL A 199 -0.33 22.19 10.03
CA VAL A 199 1.07 21.91 10.34
C VAL A 199 1.13 20.78 11.36
N VAL A 200 1.93 19.78 11.07
CA VAL A 200 2.14 18.62 11.93
C VAL A 200 2.80 19.06 13.23
N THR A 201 2.14 18.80 14.36
CA THR A 201 2.64 19.08 15.71
C THR A 201 3.18 17.83 16.40
N GLU A 202 2.65 16.65 16.04
CA GLU A 202 3.11 15.35 16.52
C GLU A 202 3.01 14.32 15.39
N CYS A 203 4.00 13.43 15.27
CA CYS A 203 3.97 12.30 14.34
C CYS A 203 4.64 11.11 15.01
N ARG A 204 3.87 10.06 15.29
CA ARG A 204 4.35 8.85 15.96
C ARG A 204 3.85 7.61 15.25
N GLY A 205 4.53 6.49 15.45
CA GLY A 205 4.16 5.25 14.79
C GLY A 205 4.84 4.05 15.42
N THR A 206 4.21 2.89 15.25
CA THR A 206 4.69 1.62 15.78
C THR A 206 4.71 0.59 14.67
N LEU A 207 5.77 -0.22 14.66
CA LEU A 207 5.94 -1.34 13.74
C LEU A 207 5.84 -2.63 14.55
N LEU A 208 4.60 -3.14 14.68
CA LEU A 208 4.26 -4.27 15.55
C LEU A 208 4.73 -5.60 14.96
N ARG A 209 4.56 -5.78 13.65
CA ARG A 209 5.02 -6.97 12.93
C ARG A 209 5.77 -6.54 11.69
N VAL A 210 7.01 -6.99 11.58
CA VAL A 210 7.92 -6.66 10.48
C VAL A 210 8.86 -7.84 10.20
N PRO A 211 9.48 -7.91 9.01
CA PRO A 211 10.38 -8.99 8.65
C PRO A 211 11.57 -9.19 9.58
N ASP A 212 12.12 -8.10 10.11
CA ASP A 212 13.30 -8.11 10.98
C ASP A 212 13.28 -6.89 11.93
N PRO A 213 13.85 -6.98 13.15
CA PRO A 213 13.95 -5.85 14.06
C PRO A 213 14.60 -4.59 13.47
N VAL A 214 15.52 -4.71 12.50
CA VAL A 214 16.12 -3.53 11.86
C VAL A 214 15.08 -2.60 11.23
N CYS A 215 13.93 -3.15 10.79
CA CYS A 215 12.82 -2.38 10.25
C CYS A 215 12.20 -1.41 11.27
N GLN A 216 12.17 -1.78 12.55
CA GLN A 216 11.54 -0.98 13.61
C GLN A 216 12.28 0.33 13.84
N GLU A 217 13.59 0.37 13.56
CA GLU A 217 14.43 1.55 13.68
C GLU A 217 13.96 2.70 12.76
N ALA A 218 13.25 2.39 11.68
CA ALA A 218 12.72 3.39 10.75
C ALA A 218 11.69 4.34 11.40
N ALA A 219 11.10 3.97 12.55
CA ALA A 219 10.18 4.85 13.29
C ALA A 219 10.84 6.17 13.71
N VAL A 220 12.16 6.20 13.91
CA VAL A 220 12.90 7.41 14.32
C VAL A 220 12.76 8.55 13.32
N PHE A 221 12.50 8.25 12.05
CA PHE A 221 12.37 9.29 11.04
C PHE A 221 11.03 10.03 11.12
N LEU A 222 10.03 9.52 11.85
CA LEU A 222 8.71 10.16 11.97
C LEU A 222 8.81 11.56 12.61
N ASP A 223 9.77 11.77 13.50
CA ASP A 223 10.04 13.09 14.12
C ASP A 223 10.37 14.18 13.07
N GLN A 224 10.88 13.79 11.90
CA GLN A 224 11.18 14.73 10.80
C GLN A 224 9.93 15.36 10.17
N MET A 225 8.75 14.80 10.47
CA MET A 225 7.46 15.33 10.04
C MET A 225 6.97 16.50 10.90
N VAL A 226 7.50 16.68 12.11
CA VAL A 226 7.10 17.80 12.97
C VAL A 226 7.44 19.13 12.28
N SER A 227 6.53 20.10 12.40
CA SER A 227 6.57 21.42 11.74
C SER A 227 6.46 21.38 10.21
N ARG A 228 6.03 20.25 9.63
CA ARG A 228 5.74 20.16 8.19
C ARG A 228 4.27 20.44 7.90
N PRO A 229 3.93 21.20 6.84
CA PRO A 229 2.55 21.38 6.40
C PRO A 229 2.03 20.13 5.67
N ALA A 230 0.75 19.81 5.83
CA ALA A 230 0.11 18.65 5.18
C ALA A 230 0.02 18.78 3.65
N SER A 231 -0.33 19.96 3.13
CA SER A 231 -0.67 20.17 1.71
C SER A 231 0.50 20.50 0.78
N ALA A 232 1.72 20.70 1.31
CA ALA A 232 2.86 21.16 0.51
C ALA A 232 3.90 20.06 0.18
N GLN A 233 3.60 18.79 0.46
CA GLN A 233 4.59 17.72 0.38
C GLN A 233 4.21 16.64 -0.64
N SER A 234 4.96 16.57 -1.73
CA SER A 234 4.94 15.41 -2.62
C SER A 234 5.43 14.16 -1.88
N LYS A 235 4.96 12.99 -2.32
CA LYS A 235 5.44 11.69 -1.81
C LYS A 235 6.96 11.54 -1.83
N LYS A 236 7.63 12.14 -2.83
CA LYS A 236 9.10 12.15 -2.94
C LYS A 236 9.78 12.99 -1.84
N GLN A 237 9.16 14.11 -1.44
CA GLN A 237 9.66 14.93 -0.33
C GLN A 237 9.47 14.21 1.00
N ILE A 238 8.30 13.61 1.23
CA ILE A 238 8.03 12.79 2.42
C ILE A 238 9.02 11.62 2.50
N ALA A 239 9.25 10.90 1.40
CA ALA A 239 10.27 9.86 1.34
C ALA A 239 11.66 10.39 1.74
N GLY A 240 12.02 11.61 1.30
CA GLY A 240 13.24 12.30 1.71
C GLY A 240 13.37 12.49 3.22
N LEU A 241 12.30 12.92 3.88
CA LEU A 241 12.28 13.13 5.33
C LEU A 241 12.31 11.81 6.11
N LEU A 242 11.65 10.80 5.57
CA LEU A 242 11.47 9.50 6.20
C LEU A 242 12.57 8.49 5.84
N GLY A 243 13.76 8.95 5.45
CA GLY A 243 14.95 8.12 5.24
C GLY A 243 15.11 7.46 3.87
N ARG A 244 14.15 7.63 2.95
CA ARG A 244 14.13 7.01 1.60
C ARG A 244 14.41 5.50 1.66
N GLY A 245 15.44 5.03 0.96
CA GLY A 245 15.88 3.64 0.95
C GLY A 245 16.32 3.15 2.32
N ASP A 246 16.79 4.03 3.20
CA ASP A 246 17.12 3.66 4.58
C ASP A 246 15.92 3.76 5.54
N GLY A 247 14.76 4.19 5.02
CA GLY A 247 13.48 4.27 5.71
C GLY A 247 12.56 3.07 5.45
N CYS A 248 11.38 3.09 6.05
CA CYS A 248 10.34 2.10 5.74
C CYS A 248 9.39 2.66 4.66
N VAL A 249 9.39 2.05 3.46
CA VAL A 249 8.47 2.38 2.37
C VAL A 249 7.00 2.34 2.82
N HIS A 250 6.63 1.40 3.68
CA HIS A 250 5.26 1.35 4.19
C HIS A 250 4.92 2.55 5.09
N LEU A 251 5.85 3.02 5.93
CA LEU A 251 5.64 4.26 6.70
C LEU A 251 5.54 5.48 5.79
N ILE A 252 6.39 5.55 4.76
CA ILE A 252 6.35 6.63 3.76
C ILE A 252 4.98 6.72 3.11
N ASP A 253 4.45 5.57 2.65
CA ASP A 253 3.14 5.47 2.05
C ASP A 253 2.03 5.88 3.04
N MET A 254 2.07 5.32 4.26
CA MET A 254 1.07 5.60 5.29
C MET A 254 1.04 7.06 5.74
N VAL A 255 2.20 7.72 5.87
CA VAL A 255 2.29 9.14 6.23
C VAL A 255 1.76 10.00 5.09
N TYR A 256 2.16 9.74 3.84
CA TYR A 256 1.67 10.47 2.68
C TYR A 256 0.15 10.40 2.58
N GLU A 257 -0.41 9.20 2.63
CA GLU A 257 -1.86 8.99 2.51
C GLU A 257 -2.63 9.55 3.72
N ALA A 258 -2.02 9.59 4.91
CA ALA A 258 -2.62 10.21 6.09
C ALA A 258 -2.76 11.74 5.94
N LEU A 259 -1.72 12.40 5.41
CA LEU A 259 -1.77 13.84 5.12
C LEU A 259 -2.77 14.18 4.00
N GLU A 260 -2.84 13.34 2.96
CA GLU A 260 -3.88 13.48 1.93
C GLU A 260 -5.29 13.35 2.54
N SER A 261 -5.48 12.41 3.46
CA SER A 261 -6.79 12.18 4.08
C SER A 261 -7.28 13.39 4.88
N VAL A 262 -6.40 14.15 5.53
CA VAL A 262 -6.78 15.40 6.22
C VAL A 262 -7.24 16.44 5.22
N THR A 263 -6.49 16.60 4.13
CA THR A 263 -6.82 17.55 3.07
C THR A 263 -8.20 17.24 2.49
N ILE A 264 -8.46 15.96 2.16
CA ILE A 264 -9.76 15.48 1.68
C ILE A 264 -10.86 15.74 2.72
N ALA A 265 -10.63 15.41 3.99
CA ALA A 265 -11.64 15.58 5.04
C ALA A 265 -12.08 17.05 5.17
N ILE A 266 -11.15 17.99 5.05
CA ILE A 266 -11.42 19.42 5.18
C ILE A 266 -12.15 19.97 3.95
N GLU A 267 -11.79 19.51 2.75
CA GLU A 267 -12.48 19.85 1.50
C GLU A 267 -13.93 19.36 1.52
N VAL A 268 -14.18 18.12 1.96
CA VAL A 268 -15.53 17.52 2.03
C VAL A 268 -16.44 18.25 3.02
N ILE A 269 -15.89 18.76 4.13
CA ILE A 269 -16.67 19.50 5.15
C ILE A 269 -16.85 20.98 4.78
N GLY A 270 -16.15 21.48 3.76
CA GLY A 270 -16.24 22.87 3.30
C GLY A 270 -15.61 23.88 4.27
N ILE A 271 -14.45 23.56 4.86
CA ILE A 271 -13.74 24.43 5.83
C ILE A 271 -12.59 25.25 5.19
N ILE A 272 -12.47 25.27 3.85
CA ILE A 272 -11.49 26.11 3.13
C ILE A 272 -12.14 27.38 2.61
#